data_AF-A0A5E4ILH8-F1
#
_entry.id   AF-A0A5E4ILH8-F1
#
_cell.length_a   1.000
_cell.length_b   1.000
_cell.length_c   1.000
_cell.angle_alpha   90.00
_cell.angle_beta   90.00
_cell.angle_gamma   90.00
#
_symmetry.space_group_name_H-M   'P 1'
#
loop_
_entity.id
_entity.type
_entity.pdbx_description
1 polymer ?
#
loop_
_entity_poly.entity_id
_entity_poly.type
_entity_poly.pdbx_seq_one_letter_code
_entity_poly.pdbx_strand_id
1 'polypeptide(L)'
;MMKEFKEFAVRGNMVDMAVGIIIGAAFGKIITSLVSDIIMPPIGILLGKMDFSNMFISLSGTSYSTLAAAKAAGAATLNYGMFINNIIDFAIVAFAVFLMIRQINKLKREKPPQAPNTKECPYCISSIPLKAVKCPNCTSQLTAR
;
A
#
# COMPACT_ATOMS: atom_id res chain seq x y z
N MET A 1 11.48 28.97 -14.86
CA MET A 1 10.55 28.26 -13.96
C MET A 1 9.56 27.35 -14.67
N MET A 2 8.56 27.83 -15.44
CA MET A 2 7.53 26.94 -16.04
C MET A 2 8.09 25.95 -17.08
N LYS A 3 9.11 26.35 -17.85
CA LYS A 3 9.80 25.47 -18.81
C LYS A 3 10.69 24.43 -18.10
N GLU A 4 11.45 24.84 -17.09
CA GLU A 4 12.29 23.95 -16.27
C GLU A 4 11.45 22.97 -15.44
N PHE A 5 10.31 23.42 -14.92
CA PHE A 5 9.35 22.57 -14.21
C PHE A 5 8.72 21.53 -15.14
N LYS A 6 8.41 21.91 -16.39
CA LYS A 6 7.95 20.97 -17.41
C LYS A 6 9.03 19.95 -17.78
N GLU A 7 10.29 20.36 -17.96
CA GLU A 7 11.40 19.43 -18.21
C GLU A 7 11.69 18.49 -17.02
N PHE A 8 11.53 18.98 -15.79
CA PHE A 8 11.65 18.17 -14.58
C PHE A 8 10.49 17.17 -14.44
N ALA A 9 9.25 17.63 -14.67
CA ALA A 9 8.04 16.80 -14.58
C ALA A 9 7.95 15.74 -15.68
N VAL A 10 8.58 15.94 -16.84
CA VAL A 10 8.57 14.98 -17.96
C VAL A 10 9.64 13.90 -17.81
N ARG A 11 10.48 13.92 -16.76
CA ARG A 11 11.32 12.78 -16.42
C ARG A 11 10.41 11.60 -16.06
N GLY A 12 10.27 10.62 -16.97
CA GLY A 12 9.29 9.53 -16.87
C GLY A 12 9.26 8.81 -15.51
N ASN A 13 10.42 8.64 -14.87
CA ASN A 13 10.51 8.04 -13.54
C ASN A 13 9.73 8.82 -12.45
N MET A 14 9.67 10.15 -12.54
CA MET A 14 8.93 10.98 -11.58
C MET A 14 7.41 10.86 -11.77
N VAL A 15 6.95 10.79 -13.02
CA VAL A 15 5.51 10.66 -13.34
C VAL A 15 5.00 9.30 -12.86
N ASP A 16 5.70 8.21 -13.17
CA ASP A 16 5.31 6.86 -12.75
C ASP A 16 5.29 6.73 -11.22
N MET A 17 6.27 7.33 -10.54
CA MET A 17 6.30 7.40 -9.08
C MET A 17 5.12 8.21 -8.53
N ALA A 18 4.82 9.37 -9.10
CA ALA A 18 3.72 10.22 -8.67
C ALA A 18 2.36 9.51 -8.83
N VAL A 19 2.14 8.85 -9.97
CA VAL A 19 0.93 8.05 -10.21
C VAL A 19 0.84 6.90 -9.19
N GLY A 20 1.94 6.20 -8.93
CA GLY A 20 1.99 5.13 -7.93
C GLY A 20 1.59 5.59 -6.52
N ILE A 21 2.08 6.75 -6.08
CA ILE A 21 1.75 7.32 -4.76
C ILE A 21 0.28 7.75 -4.70
N ILE A 22 -0.23 8.43 -5.73
CA ILE A 22 -1.62 8.90 -5.78
C ILE A 22 -2.59 7.71 -5.75
N ILE A 23 -2.34 6.69 -6.58
CA ILE A 23 -3.13 5.47 -6.61
C ILE A 23 -3.04 4.74 -5.26
N GLY A 24 -1.84 4.62 -4.69
CA GLY A 24 -1.63 4.00 -3.38
C GLY A 24 -2.42 4.69 -2.26
N ALA A 25 -2.40 6.02 -2.22
CA ALA A 25 -3.15 6.80 -1.24
C ALA A 25 -4.67 6.68 -1.41
N ALA A 26 -5.16 6.73 -2.66
CA ALA A 26 -6.58 6.56 -2.96
C ALA A 26 -7.06 5.13 -2.62
N PHE A 27 -6.27 4.13 -2.97
CA PHE A 27 -6.59 2.72 -2.70
C PHE A 27 -6.59 2.42 -1.19
N GLY A 28 -5.66 3.01 -0.43
CA GLY A 28 -5.65 2.94 1.03
C GLY A 28 -6.98 3.40 1.63
N LYS A 29 -7.54 4.53 1.17
CA LYS A 29 -8.85 5.02 1.63
C LYS A 29 -9.99 4.06 1.33
N ILE A 30 -9.99 3.43 0.14
CA ILE A 30 -11.01 2.44 -0.24
C ILE A 30 -10.97 1.24 0.70
N ILE A 31 -9.76 0.74 1.00
CA ILE A 31 -9.58 -0.37 1.94
C ILE A 31 -10.04 0.04 3.34
N THR A 32 -9.64 1.22 3.83
CA THR A 32 -10.05 1.71 5.15
C THR A 32 -11.57 1.78 5.24
N SER A 33 -12.27 2.35 4.25
CA SER A 33 -13.74 2.43 4.24
C SER A 33 -14.40 1.05 4.17
N LEU A 34 -13.87 0.13 3.35
CA LEU A 34 -14.36 -1.27 3.33
C LEU A 34 -14.26 -1.91 4.71
N VAL A 35 -13.17 -1.66 5.44
CA VAL A 35 -12.97 -2.24 6.76
C VAL A 35 -13.84 -1.55 7.82
N SER A 36 -13.79 -0.23 7.91
CA SER A 36 -14.51 0.55 8.92
C SER A 36 -16.02 0.51 8.74
N ASP A 37 -16.49 0.54 7.49
CA ASP A 37 -17.90 0.79 7.19
C ASP A 37 -18.66 -0.49 6.84
N ILE A 38 -17.97 -1.53 6.36
CA ILE A 38 -18.62 -2.78 5.91
C ILE A 38 -18.22 -3.97 6.81
N ILE A 39 -16.94 -4.13 7.15
CA ILE A 39 -16.47 -5.31 7.89
C ILE A 39 -16.63 -5.12 9.41
N MET A 40 -16.32 -3.94 9.93
CA MET A 40 -16.37 -3.61 11.36
C MET A 40 -17.78 -3.69 11.96
N PRO A 41 -18.88 -3.19 11.35
CA PRO A 41 -20.19 -3.22 12.01
C PRO A 41 -20.71 -4.65 12.28
N PRO A 42 -20.64 -5.60 11.34
CA PRO A 42 -20.98 -7.01 11.62
C PRO A 42 -20.07 -7.64 12.68
N ILE A 43 -18.76 -7.41 12.62
CA ILE A 43 -17.81 -7.93 13.62
C ILE A 43 -18.10 -7.33 15.01
N GLY A 44 -18.39 -6.03 15.08
CA GLY A 44 -18.70 -5.32 16.32
C GLY A 44 -19.99 -5.80 16.98
N ILE A 45 -20.99 -6.22 16.19
CA ILE A 45 -22.20 -6.87 16.70
C ILE A 45 -21.86 -8.27 17.22
N LEU A 46 -21.05 -9.04 16.48
CA LEU A 46 -20.72 -10.43 16.79
C LEU A 46 -19.78 -10.59 17.99
N LEU A 47 -18.86 -9.64 18.17
CA LEU A 47 -17.89 -9.58 19.28
C LEU A 47 -18.40 -8.75 20.48
N GLY A 48 -19.65 -8.30 20.45
CA GLY A 48 -20.31 -7.70 21.62
C GLY A 48 -19.88 -6.27 21.97
N LYS A 49 -19.86 -5.35 21.01
CA LYS A 49 -19.47 -3.93 21.19
C LYS A 49 -18.07 -3.80 21.81
N MET A 50 -17.07 -4.36 21.12
CA MET A 50 -15.66 -4.17 21.45
C MET A 50 -15.24 -2.71 21.15
N ASP A 51 -15.71 -1.76 21.96
CA ASP A 51 -15.32 -0.37 21.88
C ASP A 51 -14.44 -0.01 23.08
N PHE A 52 -13.13 -0.12 22.88
CA PHE A 52 -12.15 0.31 23.87
C PHE A 52 -11.99 1.85 23.90
N SER A 53 -12.71 2.62 23.08
CA SER A 53 -12.51 4.08 22.95
C SER A 53 -12.72 4.82 24.27
N ASN A 54 -13.50 4.28 25.22
CA ASN A 54 -13.71 4.91 26.53
C ASN A 54 -12.69 4.49 27.60
N MET A 55 -11.72 3.64 27.27
CA MET A 55 -10.63 3.28 28.17
C MET A 55 -9.50 4.31 28.06
N PHE A 56 -9.50 5.27 28.99
CA PHE A 56 -8.45 6.27 29.12
C PHE A 56 -8.08 6.52 30.58
N ILE A 57 -6.85 6.95 30.82
CA ILE A 57 -6.39 7.41 32.12
C ILE A 57 -6.22 8.93 32.02
N SER A 58 -6.93 9.67 32.86
CA SER A 58 -6.76 11.12 33.01
C SER A 58 -5.55 11.41 33.91
N LEU A 59 -4.54 12.11 33.40
CA LEU A 59 -3.37 12.53 34.17
C LEU A 59 -3.61 13.84 34.93
N SER A 60 -4.73 14.53 34.66
CA SER A 60 -5.10 15.81 35.28
C SER A 60 -5.82 15.69 36.63
N GLY A 61 -5.77 14.52 37.29
CA GLY A 61 -6.32 14.31 38.64
C GLY A 61 -7.86 14.33 38.77
N THR A 62 -8.59 14.54 37.68
CA THR A 62 -10.05 14.57 37.62
C THR A 62 -10.57 13.42 36.76
N SER A 63 -11.44 12.56 37.32
CA SER A 63 -12.03 11.44 36.57
C SER A 63 -13.20 11.93 35.73
N TYR A 64 -13.13 11.72 34.41
CA TYR A 64 -14.22 12.02 33.48
C TYR A 64 -14.93 10.74 33.06
N SER A 65 -16.25 10.82 32.87
CA SER A 65 -17.08 9.66 32.47
C SER A 65 -16.87 9.23 31.01
N THR A 66 -16.37 10.13 30.14
CA THR A 66 -16.13 9.84 28.73
C THR A 66 -14.86 10.53 28.24
N LEU A 67 -14.22 9.91 27.23
CA LEU A 67 -13.01 10.44 26.61
C LEU A 67 -13.29 11.79 25.92
N ALA A 68 -14.51 11.96 25.39
CA ALA A 68 -14.99 13.21 24.82
C ALA A 68 -15.07 14.34 25.85
N ALA A 69 -15.59 14.07 27.05
CA ALA A 69 -15.65 15.06 28.12
C ALA A 69 -14.25 15.44 28.64
N ALA A 70 -13.35 14.47 28.76
CA ALA A 70 -11.97 14.72 29.18
C ALA A 70 -11.18 15.57 28.17
N LYS A 71 -11.35 15.30 26.87
CA LYS A 71 -10.76 16.13 25.79
C LYS A 71 -11.36 17.53 25.74
N ALA A 72 -12.68 17.66 25.91
CA ALA A 72 -13.35 18.96 25.93
C ALA A 72 -12.91 19.83 27.13
N ALA A 73 -12.61 19.20 28.26
CA ALA A 73 -12.07 19.87 29.45
C ALA A 73 -10.57 20.21 29.35
N GLY A 74 -9.90 19.88 28.23
CA GLY A 74 -8.46 20.10 28.06
C GLY A 74 -7.57 19.25 28.96
N ALA A 75 -8.12 18.18 29.57
CA ALA A 75 -7.37 17.30 30.43
C ALA A 75 -6.38 16.45 29.62
N ALA A 76 -5.15 16.31 30.12
CA ALA A 76 -4.17 15.40 29.55
C ALA A 76 -4.66 13.96 29.79
N THR A 77 -4.99 13.25 28.70
CA THR A 77 -5.53 11.88 28.75
C THR A 77 -4.62 10.91 28.01
N LEU A 78 -4.29 9.81 28.69
CA LEU A 78 -3.63 8.66 28.08
C LEU A 78 -4.69 7.70 27.56
N ASN A 79 -4.91 7.75 26.25
CA ASN A 79 -6.01 7.08 25.55
C ASN A 79 -5.57 5.70 25.02
N TYR A 80 -5.19 4.79 25.91
CA TYR A 80 -4.70 3.47 25.54
C TYR A 80 -5.77 2.62 24.83
N GLY A 81 -7.04 2.82 25.16
CA GLY A 81 -8.14 2.15 24.49
C GLY A 81 -8.26 2.49 23.00
N MET A 82 -8.09 3.76 22.64
CA MET A 82 -8.00 4.19 21.24
C MET A 82 -6.78 3.58 20.53
N PHE A 83 -5.66 3.42 21.22
CA PHE A 83 -4.48 2.78 20.66
C PHE A 83 -4.71 1.30 20.35
N ILE A 84 -5.37 0.57 21.25
CA ILE A 84 -5.76 -0.84 21.02
C ILE A 84 -6.74 -0.94 19.84
N ASN A 85 -7.74 -0.07 19.78
CA ASN A 85 -8.66 -0.01 18.62
C ASN A 85 -7.88 0.18 17.31
N ASN A 86 -6.94 1.13 17.26
CA ASN A 86 -6.13 1.35 16.05
C ASN A 86 -5.27 0.13 15.67
N ILE A 87 -4.76 -0.63 16.64
CA ILE A 87 -4.02 -1.88 16.37
C ILE A 87 -4.95 -2.93 15.76
N ILE A 88 -6.16 -3.09 16.32
CA ILE A 88 -7.17 -4.03 15.82
C ILE A 88 -7.58 -3.64 14.39
N ASP A 89 -7.88 -2.36 14.16
CA ASP A 89 -8.22 -1.83 12.83
C ASP A 89 -7.11 -2.10 11.82
N PHE A 90 -5.85 -1.83 12.19
CA PHE A 90 -4.69 -2.12 11.34
C PHE A 90 -4.58 -3.62 11.02
N ALA A 91 -4.79 -4.50 11.99
CA ALA A 91 -4.75 -5.94 11.78
C ALA A 91 -5.87 -6.41 10.84
N ILE A 92 -7.08 -5.88 10.98
CA ILE A 92 -8.21 -6.19 10.09
C ILE A 92 -7.95 -5.67 8.67
N VAL A 93 -7.44 -4.44 8.53
CA VAL A 93 -7.03 -3.87 7.24
C VAL A 93 -5.96 -4.72 6.57
N ALA A 94 -4.90 -5.09 7.29
CA ALA A 94 -3.85 -5.94 6.76
C ALA A 94 -4.38 -7.31 6.30
N PHE A 95 -5.29 -7.90 7.08
CA PHE A 95 -5.94 -9.17 6.74
C PHE A 95 -6.85 -9.05 5.50
N ALA A 96 -7.64 -7.98 5.40
CA ALA A 96 -8.47 -7.70 4.23
C ALA A 96 -7.63 -7.52 2.95
N VAL A 97 -6.54 -6.75 3.03
CA VAL A 97 -5.60 -6.58 1.90
C VAL A 97 -4.99 -7.91 1.50
N PHE A 98 -4.57 -8.73 2.47
CA PHE A 98 -4.04 -10.07 2.21
C PHE A 98 -5.05 -10.95 1.47
N LEU A 99 -6.32 -10.98 1.91
CA LEU A 99 -7.37 -11.73 1.23
C LEU A 99 -7.61 -11.23 -0.20
N MET A 100 -7.60 -9.91 -0.41
CA MET A 100 -7.78 -9.31 -1.73
C MET A 100 -6.63 -9.68 -2.68
N ILE A 101 -5.38 -9.52 -2.23
CA ILE A 101 -4.19 -9.90 -3.03
C ILE A 101 -4.23 -11.40 -3.33
N ARG A 102 -4.56 -12.23 -2.35
CA ARG A 102 -4.70 -13.67 -2.53
C ARG A 102 -5.78 -14.01 -3.56
N GLN A 103 -6.91 -13.31 -3.57
CA GLN A 103 -7.97 -13.50 -4.56
C GLN A 103 -7.54 -13.07 -5.96
N ILE A 104 -6.84 -11.93 -6.08
CA ILE A 104 -6.27 -11.48 -7.36
C ILE A 104 -5.23 -12.48 -7.87
N ASN A 105 -4.36 -13.00 -7.01
CA ASN A 105 -3.36 -14.01 -7.37
C ASN A 105 -4.00 -15.34 -7.76
N LYS A 106 -5.12 -15.71 -7.13
CA LYS A 106 -5.90 -16.91 -7.50
C LYS A 106 -6.58 -16.77 -8.86
N LEU A 107 -7.06 -15.56 -9.20
CA LEU A 107 -7.75 -15.26 -10.46
C LEU A 107 -6.77 -14.99 -11.61
N LYS A 108 -5.59 -14.43 -11.31
CA LYS A 108 -4.47 -14.41 -12.25
C LYS A 108 -4.01 -15.85 -12.45
N ARG A 109 -4.47 -16.49 -13.53
CA ARG A 109 -3.72 -17.61 -14.14
C ARG A 109 -2.27 -17.14 -14.24
N GLU A 110 -1.36 -17.88 -13.64
CA GLU A 110 0.08 -17.66 -13.75
C GLU A 110 0.43 -17.54 -15.24
N LYS A 111 0.49 -16.30 -15.75
CA LYS A 111 1.43 -16.03 -16.82
C LYS A 111 2.76 -16.10 -16.08
N PRO A 112 3.61 -17.11 -16.35
CA PRO A 112 4.93 -17.14 -15.73
C PRO A 112 5.53 -15.75 -15.88
N PRO A 113 6.19 -15.22 -14.82
CA PRO A 113 6.85 -13.92 -14.91
C PRO A 113 7.59 -13.91 -16.23
N GLN A 114 7.35 -12.87 -17.06
CA GLN A 114 7.95 -12.80 -18.39
C GLN A 114 9.45 -12.99 -18.17
N ALA A 115 9.96 -14.19 -18.46
CA ALA A 115 11.37 -14.46 -18.39
C ALA A 115 12.03 -13.36 -19.23
N PRO A 116 13.12 -12.74 -18.74
CA PRO A 116 13.70 -11.57 -19.41
C PRO A 116 13.85 -11.88 -20.89
N ASN A 117 13.01 -11.28 -21.73
CA ASN A 117 12.96 -11.61 -23.17
C ASN A 117 14.20 -11.11 -23.91
N THR A 118 15.15 -10.53 -23.17
CA THR A 118 16.36 -9.90 -23.64
C THR A 118 17.59 -10.45 -22.94
N LYS A 119 18.67 -10.68 -23.70
CA LYS A 119 20.05 -10.92 -23.23
C LYS A 119 20.92 -9.74 -23.63
N GLU A 120 22.06 -9.58 -22.98
CA GLU A 120 23.10 -8.66 -23.44
C GLU A 120 23.93 -9.31 -24.55
N CYS A 121 24.25 -8.52 -25.58
CA CYS A 121 25.17 -8.96 -26.62
C CYS A 121 26.61 -9.02 -26.05
N PRO A 122 27.34 -10.14 -26.14
CA PRO A 122 28.70 -10.26 -25.61
C PRO A 122 29.74 -9.38 -26.32
N TYR A 123 29.40 -8.80 -27.49
CA TYR A 123 30.32 -8.00 -28.28
C TYR A 123 30.12 -6.49 -28.12
N CYS A 124 28.86 -6.04 -28.03
CA CYS A 124 28.53 -4.61 -28.00
C CYS A 124 27.64 -4.21 -26.83
N ILE A 125 27.29 -5.12 -25.92
CA ILE A 125 26.55 -4.87 -24.68
C ILE A 125 25.12 -4.33 -24.91
N SER A 126 24.66 -4.25 -26.17
CA SER A 126 23.28 -3.88 -26.49
C SER A 126 22.30 -4.93 -25.99
N SER A 127 21.16 -4.51 -25.43
CA SER A 127 20.04 -5.39 -25.08
C SER A 127 19.36 -5.92 -26.35
N ILE A 128 19.31 -7.25 -26.49
CA ILE A 128 18.83 -7.94 -27.69
C ILE A 128 17.87 -9.08 -27.30
N PRO A 129 16.93 -9.51 -28.17
CA PRO A 129 16.04 -10.62 -27.86
C PRO A 129 16.80 -11.91 -27.50
N LEU A 130 16.32 -12.69 -26.53
CA LEU A 130 16.94 -13.97 -26.11
C LEU A 130 17.20 -14.91 -27.30
N LYS A 131 16.25 -14.98 -28.22
CA LYS A 131 16.31 -15.84 -29.43
C LYS A 131 17.10 -15.22 -30.58
N ALA A 132 17.71 -14.05 -30.41
CA ALA A 132 18.51 -13.43 -31.46
C ALA A 132 19.76 -14.28 -31.76
N VAL A 133 19.88 -14.70 -33.02
CA VAL A 133 21.03 -15.40 -33.59
C VAL A 133 22.02 -14.41 -34.21
N LYS A 134 21.58 -13.18 -34.48
CA LYS A 134 22.41 -12.09 -34.99
C LYS A 134 22.09 -10.80 -34.24
N CYS A 135 23.13 -10.07 -33.82
CA CYS A 135 22.95 -8.79 -33.16
C CYS A 135 22.49 -7.72 -34.17
N PRO A 136 21.40 -6.96 -33.92
CA PRO A 136 20.96 -5.89 -34.81
C PRO A 136 21.90 -4.67 -34.80
N ASN A 137 22.66 -4.46 -33.72
CA ASN A 137 23.54 -3.30 -33.57
C ASN A 137 24.92 -3.53 -34.18
N CYS A 138 25.64 -4.54 -33.72
CA CYS A 138 27.00 -4.83 -34.21
C CYS A 138 27.07 -5.93 -35.28
N THR A 139 25.94 -6.50 -35.69
CA THR A 139 25.85 -7.55 -36.74
C THR A 139 26.59 -8.86 -36.46
N SER A 140 27.15 -9.03 -35.26
CA SER A 140 27.83 -10.28 -34.87
C SER A 140 26.87 -11.46 -34.79
N GLN A 141 27.38 -12.64 -35.14
CA GLN A 141 26.67 -13.90 -34.95
C GLN A 141 26.76 -14.32 -33.48
N LEU A 142 25.62 -14.67 -32.91
CA LEU A 142 25.49 -15.05 -31.52
C LEU A 142 25.22 -16.54 -31.45
N THR A 143 26.06 -17.28 -30.73
CA THR A 143 25.83 -18.71 -30.48
C THR A 143 24.57 -18.84 -29.63
N ALA A 144 23.57 -19.58 -30.14
CA ALA A 144 22.38 -19.90 -29.37
C ALA A 144 22.79 -20.72 -28.14
N ARG A 145 22.47 -20.23 -26.94
CA ARG A 145 22.64 -20.94 -25.69
C ARG A 145 21.31 -20.96 -24.97
#